data_AF-A0ABC9IL60-F1
#
_entry.id   AF-A0ABC9IL60-F1
#
_cell.length_a   1.000
_cell.length_b   1.000
_cell.length_c   1.000
_cell.angle_alpha   90.00
_cell.angle_beta   90.00
_cell.angle_gamma   90.00
#
_symmetry.space_group_name_H-M   'P 1'
#
loop_
_entity.id
_entity.type
_entity.pdbx_description
1 polymer ?
#
loop_
_entity_poly.entity_id
_entity_poly.type
_entity_poly.pdbx_seq_one_letter_code
_entity_poly.pdbx_strand_id
1 'polypeptide(L)'
;MTRKCFYSFHYEPDNWRASQVREMGSLEGNRPATDNDWEEVKKGGDAVIAAWIKGQLDNRSCAVILAGKDTADRKWINFEICEAWKKGMGVLVVYIHNLKDSAGDQTTKGKNPLDHIKLGDAKLSTIAKAYDPPYSTSTMSITI
;
A
#
# COMPACT_ATOMS: atom_id res chain seq x y z
N MET A 1 -21.32 -4.51 6.74
CA MET A 1 -20.54 -5.35 5.80
C MET A 1 -19.07 -5.01 5.97
N THR A 2 -18.24 -5.99 6.28
CA THR A 2 -16.79 -5.81 6.36
C THR A 2 -16.22 -5.53 4.97
N ARG A 3 -15.57 -4.39 4.78
CA ARG A 3 -14.96 -4.03 3.48
C ARG A 3 -13.64 -4.76 3.34
N LYS A 4 -13.49 -5.53 2.25
CA LYS A 4 -12.21 -6.17 1.89
C LYS A 4 -11.32 -5.17 1.18
N CYS A 5 -10.23 -4.79 1.82
CA CYS A 5 -9.25 -3.88 1.25
C CYS A 5 -8.02 -4.66 0.74
N PHE A 6 -7.49 -4.26 -0.41
CA PHE A 6 -6.16 -4.64 -0.89
C PHE A 6 -5.12 -3.75 -0.20
N TYR A 7 -3.99 -4.31 0.20
CA TYR A 7 -2.89 -3.57 0.81
C TYR A 7 -1.64 -3.71 -0.04
N SER A 8 -0.99 -2.59 -0.30
CA SER A 8 0.30 -2.56 -0.99
C SER A 8 1.29 -1.68 -0.26
N PHE A 9 2.57 -2.08 -0.29
CA PHE A 9 3.67 -1.42 0.41
C PHE A 9 4.99 -1.84 -0.25
N HIS A 10 6.06 -1.06 0.00
CA HIS A 10 7.39 -1.41 -0.49
C HIS A 10 8.01 -2.45 0.45
N TYR A 11 8.10 -3.70 -0.02
CA TYR A 11 8.41 -4.84 0.84
C TYR A 11 9.69 -4.68 1.67
N GLU A 12 10.82 -4.38 1.04
CA GLU A 12 12.14 -4.43 1.69
C GLU A 12 12.29 -3.48 2.89
N PRO A 13 11.93 -2.18 2.80
CA PRO A 13 12.02 -1.28 3.96
C PRO A 13 10.75 -1.23 4.83
N ASP A 14 9.59 -1.62 4.31
CA ASP A 14 8.31 -1.38 4.98
C ASP A 14 7.61 -2.65 5.49
N ASN A 15 8.16 -3.85 5.27
CA ASN A 15 7.52 -5.09 5.75
C ASN A 15 7.23 -5.07 7.26
N TRP A 16 8.18 -4.62 8.09
CA TRP A 16 8.04 -4.57 9.54
C TRP A 16 7.03 -3.52 9.99
N ARG A 17 7.04 -2.37 9.32
CA ARG A 17 6.08 -1.27 9.55
C ARG A 17 4.67 -1.72 9.15
N ALA A 18 4.52 -2.38 8.02
CA ALA A 18 3.26 -2.95 7.54
C ALA A 18 2.75 -4.06 8.48
N SER A 19 3.62 -4.89 9.06
CA SER A 19 3.23 -5.90 10.05
C SER A 19 2.64 -5.28 11.31
N GLN A 20 3.17 -4.17 11.81
CA GLN A 20 2.53 -3.42 12.92
C GLN A 20 1.11 -2.95 12.54
N VAL A 21 0.91 -2.47 11.31
CA VAL A 21 -0.45 -2.08 10.84
C VAL A 21 -1.41 -3.27 10.82
N ARG A 22 -0.92 -4.48 10.52
CA ARG A 22 -1.71 -5.72 10.58
C ARG A 22 -2.08 -6.10 12.01
N GLU A 23 -1.11 -6.08 12.91
CA GLU A 23 -1.30 -6.47 14.31
C GLU A 23 -2.27 -5.54 15.05
N MET A 24 -2.36 -4.27 14.65
CA MET A 24 -3.33 -3.30 15.19
C MET A 24 -4.80 -3.62 14.86
N GLY A 25 -5.11 -4.73 14.19
CA GLY A 25 -6.48 -5.19 13.94
C GLY A 25 -7.25 -4.38 12.89
N SER A 26 -6.61 -3.35 12.29
CA SER A 26 -7.22 -2.54 11.23
C SER A 26 -7.35 -3.30 9.90
N LEU A 27 -6.70 -4.46 9.75
CA LEU A 27 -6.63 -5.21 8.50
C LEU A 27 -7.26 -6.61 8.67
N GLU A 28 -8.56 -6.69 8.96
CA GLU A 28 -9.26 -7.98 8.98
C GLU A 28 -9.17 -8.67 7.61
N GLY A 29 -8.50 -9.82 7.56
CA GLY A 29 -8.66 -10.82 6.50
C GLY A 29 -7.85 -10.62 5.22
N ASN A 30 -6.75 -9.84 5.23
CA ASN A 30 -5.86 -9.78 4.06
C ASN A 30 -4.45 -10.25 4.39
N ARG A 31 -4.16 -11.53 4.08
CA ARG A 31 -2.77 -11.97 3.97
C ARG A 31 -2.21 -11.31 2.70
N PRO A 32 -1.14 -10.50 2.78
CA PRO A 32 -0.36 -10.17 1.59
C PRO A 32 0.14 -11.47 0.93
N ALA A 33 0.64 -11.41 -0.30
CA ALA A 33 1.53 -12.45 -0.78
C ALA A 33 2.54 -12.78 0.31
N THR A 34 2.72 -14.07 0.60
CA THR A 34 3.86 -14.48 1.38
C THR A 34 5.12 -14.22 0.56
N ASP A 35 6.26 -14.04 1.22
CA ASP A 35 7.53 -13.75 0.54
C ASP A 35 7.86 -14.80 -0.52
N ASN A 36 7.51 -16.06 -0.23
CA ASN A 36 7.64 -17.17 -1.17
C ASN A 36 6.80 -16.96 -2.43
N ASP A 37 5.52 -16.58 -2.28
CA ASP A 37 4.64 -16.32 -3.43
C ASP A 37 5.18 -15.17 -4.30
N TRP A 38 5.71 -14.12 -3.66
CA TRP A 38 6.26 -12.96 -4.36
C TRP A 38 7.52 -13.30 -5.15
N GLU A 39 8.44 -14.09 -4.57
CA GLU A 39 9.66 -14.53 -5.27
C GLU A 39 9.37 -15.47 -6.44
N GLU A 40 8.36 -16.34 -6.33
CA GLU A 40 7.91 -17.16 -7.45
C GLU A 40 7.27 -16.32 -8.57
N VAL A 41 6.40 -15.38 -8.20
CA VAL A 41 5.73 -14.48 -9.15
C VAL A 41 6.73 -13.57 -9.86
N LYS A 42 7.78 -13.08 -9.18
CA LYS A 42 8.87 -12.31 -9.80
C LYS A 42 9.59 -13.08 -10.91
N LYS A 43 9.78 -14.41 -10.75
CA LYS A 43 10.44 -15.26 -11.76
C LYS A 43 9.61 -15.40 -13.03
N GLY A 44 8.28 -15.23 -12.94
CA GLY A 44 7.36 -15.30 -14.08
C GLY A 44 7.38 -14.09 -15.01
N GLY A 45 8.09 -13.01 -14.65
CA GLY A 45 8.18 -11.78 -15.44
C GLY A 45 6.97 -10.86 -15.33
N ASP A 46 7.03 -9.72 -16.03
CA ASP A 46 6.09 -8.60 -15.85
C ASP A 46 4.62 -8.96 -16.09
N ALA A 47 4.34 -9.79 -17.09
CA ALA A 47 2.96 -10.17 -17.44
C ALA A 47 2.32 -11.02 -16.34
N VAL A 48 3.09 -11.93 -15.74
CA VAL A 48 2.64 -12.80 -14.63
C VAL A 48 2.40 -11.97 -13.38
N ILE A 49 3.31 -11.05 -13.06
CA ILE A 49 3.15 -10.14 -11.91
C ILE A 49 1.89 -9.28 -12.09
N ALA A 50 1.67 -8.71 -13.29
CA ALA A 50 0.50 -7.91 -13.59
C ALA A 50 -0.81 -8.71 -13.45
N ALA A 51 -0.85 -9.96 -13.95
CA ALA A 51 -2.00 -10.83 -13.81
C ALA A 51 -2.26 -11.22 -12.34
N TRP A 52 -1.19 -11.53 -11.61
CA TRP A 52 -1.24 -11.86 -10.19
C TRP A 52 -1.80 -10.69 -9.37
N ILE A 53 -1.31 -9.46 -9.59
CA ILE A 53 -1.84 -8.25 -8.95
C ILE A 53 -3.33 -8.05 -9.25
N LYS A 54 -3.74 -8.21 -10.51
CA LYS A 54 -5.16 -8.09 -10.90
C LYS A 54 -6.04 -9.08 -10.14
N GLY A 55 -5.58 -10.31 -9.94
CA GLY A 55 -6.28 -11.31 -9.14
C GLY A 55 -6.35 -10.96 -7.66
N GLN A 56 -5.32 -10.32 -7.10
CA GLN A 56 -5.34 -9.85 -5.71
C GLN A 56 -6.33 -8.70 -5.47
N LEU A 57 -6.56 -7.87 -6.50
CA LEU A 57 -7.55 -6.79 -6.49
C LEU A 57 -8.99 -7.31 -6.67
N ASP A 58 -9.19 -8.53 -7.17
CA ASP A 58 -10.51 -9.09 -7.33
C ASP A 58 -11.20 -9.31 -5.96
N ASN A 59 -12.50 -9.04 -5.92
CA ASN A 59 -13.31 -9.15 -4.70
C ASN A 59 -12.89 -8.18 -3.57
N ARG A 60 -12.20 -7.09 -3.92
CA ARG A 60 -11.82 -5.98 -3.03
C ARG A 60 -12.58 -4.71 -3.41
N SER A 61 -12.88 -3.88 -2.42
CA SER A 61 -13.61 -2.61 -2.61
C SER A 61 -12.72 -1.37 -2.46
N CYS A 62 -11.53 -1.53 -1.89
CA CYS A 62 -10.58 -0.45 -1.66
C CYS A 62 -9.15 -0.96 -1.80
N ALA A 63 -8.24 -0.11 -2.27
CA ALA A 63 -6.80 -0.31 -2.27
C ALA A 63 -6.16 0.71 -1.32
N VAL A 64 -5.45 0.21 -0.32
CA VAL A 64 -4.75 1.00 0.68
C VAL A 64 -3.24 0.85 0.46
N ILE A 65 -2.58 1.94 0.13
CA ILE A 65 -1.14 1.99 -0.11
C ILE A 65 -0.46 2.49 1.15
N LEU A 66 0.37 1.66 1.79
CA LEU A 66 1.18 2.05 2.93
C LEU A 66 2.48 2.66 2.41
N ALA A 67 2.58 3.99 2.51
CA ALA A 67 3.69 4.77 1.97
C ALA A 67 4.77 5.03 3.03
N GLY A 68 5.90 4.34 2.88
CA GLY A 68 7.17 4.67 3.51
C GLY A 68 7.96 5.71 2.70
N LYS A 69 9.26 5.80 2.98
CA LYS A 69 10.16 6.78 2.35
C LYS A 69 10.28 6.59 0.83
N ASP A 70 10.43 5.33 0.40
CA ASP A 70 10.81 4.96 -0.97
C ASP A 70 9.70 4.22 -1.73
N THR A 71 8.45 4.36 -1.29
CA THR A 71 7.28 3.67 -1.88
C THR A 71 6.77 4.36 -3.15
N ALA A 72 6.85 5.69 -3.21
CA ALA A 72 6.40 6.44 -4.39
C ALA A 72 7.26 6.13 -5.62
N ASP A 73 6.65 6.26 -6.81
CA ASP A 73 7.29 6.06 -8.11
C ASP A 73 7.79 4.63 -8.40
N ARG A 74 7.34 3.65 -7.62
CA ARG A 74 7.66 2.24 -7.87
C ARG A 74 6.72 1.68 -8.93
N LYS A 75 7.30 0.95 -9.90
CA LYS A 75 6.59 0.33 -11.02
C LYS A 75 5.31 -0.40 -10.60
N TRP A 76 5.42 -1.32 -9.63
CA TRP A 76 4.30 -2.14 -9.19
C TRP A 76 3.28 -1.37 -8.34
N ILE A 77 3.75 -0.45 -7.47
CA ILE A 77 2.87 0.45 -6.72
C ILE A 77 2.02 1.30 -7.66
N ASN A 78 2.66 1.89 -8.68
CA ASN A 78 1.96 2.70 -9.67
C ASN A 78 0.95 1.86 -10.47
N PHE A 79 1.32 0.62 -10.81
CA PHE A 79 0.43 -0.31 -11.50
C PHE A 79 -0.78 -0.68 -10.64
N GLU A 80 -0.59 -1.03 -9.38
CA GLU A 80 -1.67 -1.38 -8.44
C GLU A 80 -2.66 -0.24 -8.25
N ILE A 81 -2.16 0.99 -8.06
CA ILE A 81 -3.00 2.19 -7.94
C ILE A 81 -3.83 2.40 -9.22
N CYS A 82 -3.19 2.31 -10.39
CA CYS A 82 -3.86 2.44 -11.68
C CYS A 82 -4.96 1.39 -11.88
N GLU A 83 -4.66 0.13 -11.59
CA GLU A 83 -5.62 -0.97 -11.79
C GLU A 83 -6.77 -0.92 -10.78
N ALA A 84 -6.50 -0.59 -9.52
CA ALA A 84 -7.55 -0.38 -8.51
C ALA A 84 -8.48 0.75 -8.93
N TRP A 85 -7.94 1.86 -9.42
CA TRP A 85 -8.72 2.99 -9.91
C TRP A 85 -9.58 2.62 -11.12
N LYS A 86 -9.01 1.92 -12.12
CA LYS A 86 -9.74 1.43 -13.30
C LYS A 86 -10.91 0.50 -12.93
N LYS A 87 -10.75 -0.29 -11.86
CA LYS A 87 -11.81 -1.17 -11.32
C LYS A 87 -12.88 -0.40 -10.51
N GLY A 88 -12.77 0.92 -10.38
CA GLY A 88 -13.69 1.74 -9.59
C GLY A 88 -13.57 1.54 -8.09
N MET A 89 -12.42 1.03 -7.62
CA MET A 89 -12.15 0.85 -6.19
C MET A 89 -11.80 2.18 -5.54
N GLY A 90 -12.09 2.32 -4.25
CA GLY A 90 -11.53 3.43 -3.46
C GLY A 90 -10.01 3.28 -3.38
N VAL A 91 -9.26 4.38 -3.51
CA VAL A 91 -7.80 4.38 -3.30
C VAL A 91 -7.48 5.31 -2.14
N LEU A 92 -6.71 4.80 -1.18
CA LEU A 92 -6.23 5.53 -0.01
C LEU A 92 -4.73 5.32 0.14
N VAL A 93 -3.97 6.40 0.33
CA VAL A 93 -2.59 6.29 0.79
C VAL A 93 -2.56 6.54 2.29
N VAL A 94 -1.80 5.74 3.03
CA VAL A 94 -1.53 5.93 4.46
C VAL A 94 -0.03 5.97 4.65
N TYR A 95 0.51 7.06 5.21
CA TYR A 95 1.93 7.14 5.50
C TYR A 95 2.28 6.31 6.73
N ILE A 96 3.36 5.52 6.64
CA ILE A 96 3.85 4.63 7.70
C ILE A 96 5.27 4.98 8.18
N HIS A 97 5.82 6.10 7.74
CA HIS A 97 7.19 6.52 8.05
C HIS A 97 7.46 6.72 9.56
N ASN A 98 6.43 7.07 10.34
CA ASN A 98 6.52 7.18 11.80
C ASN A 98 6.47 5.83 12.53
N LEU A 99 6.22 4.72 11.83
CA LEU A 99 6.34 3.40 12.44
C LEU A 99 7.82 3.00 12.50
N LYS A 100 8.21 2.40 13.62
CA LYS A 100 9.56 1.89 13.82
C LYS A 100 9.79 0.65 12.95
N ASP A 101 10.99 0.44 12.44
CA ASP A 101 11.40 -0.86 11.89
C ASP A 101 11.87 -1.83 12.99
N SER A 102 12.45 -2.95 12.57
CA SER A 102 13.01 -3.97 13.47
C SER A 102 14.18 -3.46 14.31
N ALA A 103 14.88 -2.40 13.89
CA ALA A 103 15.95 -1.77 14.66
C ALA A 103 15.42 -0.72 15.66
N GLY A 104 14.11 -0.42 15.61
CA GLY A 104 13.49 0.60 16.45
C GLY A 104 13.53 2.00 15.85
N ASP A 105 13.97 2.14 14.59
CA ASP A 105 14.20 3.42 13.93
C ASP A 105 13.00 3.86 13.10
N GLN A 106 12.72 5.16 13.11
CA GLN A 106 11.74 5.80 12.23
C GLN A 106 12.41 6.28 10.95
N THR A 107 11.61 6.50 9.92
CA THR A 107 12.09 7.04 8.66
C THR A 107 11.41 8.36 8.32
N THR A 108 11.96 9.08 7.35
CA THR A 108 11.37 10.33 6.86
C THR A 108 10.19 10.03 5.94
N LYS A 109 9.19 10.92 5.96
CA LYS A 109 8.04 10.85 5.04
C LYS A 109 8.50 10.81 3.57
N GLY A 110 8.01 9.82 2.83
CA GLY A 110 8.22 9.72 1.37
C GLY A 110 7.33 10.67 0.58
N LYS A 111 7.53 10.69 -0.75
CA LYS A 111 6.62 11.41 -1.66
C LYS A 111 5.25 10.73 -1.67
N ASN A 112 4.21 11.46 -2.10
CA ASN A 112 2.88 10.89 -2.26
C ASN A 112 2.83 10.00 -3.52
N PRO A 113 2.55 8.68 -3.42
CA PRO A 113 2.42 7.82 -4.59
C PRO A 113 1.37 8.30 -5.59
N LEU A 114 0.30 8.96 -5.12
CA LEU A 114 -0.79 9.44 -5.99
C LEU A 114 -0.35 10.60 -6.90
N ASP A 115 0.72 11.33 -6.55
CA ASP A 115 1.24 12.42 -7.39
C ASP A 115 1.91 11.92 -8.67
N HIS A 116 2.30 10.64 -8.68
CA HIS A 116 2.95 9.98 -9.81
C HIS A 116 1.94 9.36 -10.79
N ILE A 117 0.65 9.37 -10.45
CA ILE A 117 -0.41 8.80 -11.28
C ILE A 117 -1.21 9.94 -11.93
N LYS A 118 -1.25 9.94 -13.27
CA LYS A 118 -2.04 10.89 -14.05
C LYS A 118 -3.35 10.26 -14.49
N LEU A 119 -4.44 10.99 -14.30
CA LEU A 119 -5.78 10.68 -14.79
C LEU A 119 -6.18 11.76 -15.80
N GLY A 120 -5.85 11.54 -17.08
CA GLY A 120 -5.93 12.59 -18.10
C GLY A 120 -4.99 13.74 -17.76
N ASP A 121 -5.54 14.94 -17.64
CA ASP A 121 -4.78 16.16 -17.34
C ASP A 121 -4.56 16.40 -15.83
N ALA A 122 -5.27 15.67 -14.97
CA ALA A 122 -5.18 15.81 -13.51
C ALA A 122 -4.34 14.70 -12.86
N LYS A 123 -3.78 14.97 -11.68
CA LYS A 123 -3.14 13.94 -10.85
C LYS A 123 -4.19 13.20 -10.04
N LEU A 124 -3.96 11.91 -9.77
CA LEU A 124 -4.88 11.14 -8.94
C LEU A 124 -4.98 11.69 -7.51
N SER A 125 -3.94 12.37 -7.04
CA SER A 125 -3.91 13.05 -5.73
C SER A 125 -4.94 14.17 -5.58
N THR A 126 -5.55 14.66 -6.67
CA THR A 126 -6.65 15.63 -6.58
C THR A 126 -7.98 14.97 -6.21
N ILE A 127 -8.09 13.64 -6.32
CA ILE A 127 -9.32 12.88 -6.09
C ILE A 127 -9.15 11.90 -4.93
N ALA A 128 -8.08 11.11 -4.94
CA ALA A 128 -7.74 10.16 -3.88
C ALA A 128 -6.95 10.86 -2.77
N LYS A 129 -7.22 10.50 -1.52
CA LYS A 129 -6.59 11.13 -0.35
C LYS A 129 -5.36 10.36 0.10
N ALA A 130 -4.36 11.10 0.57
CA ALA A 130 -3.24 10.57 1.34
C ALA A 130 -3.37 11.02 2.79
N TYR A 131 -3.45 10.06 3.70
CA TYR A 131 -3.54 10.29 5.13
C TYR A 131 -2.15 10.22 5.75
N ASP A 132 -1.75 11.32 6.36
CA ASP A 132 -0.53 11.43 7.14
C ASP A 132 -0.88 11.42 8.63
N PRO A 133 -0.56 10.35 9.39
CA PRO A 133 -0.87 10.30 10.80
C PRO A 133 -0.16 11.45 11.54
N PRO A 134 -0.87 12.28 12.34
CA PRO A 134 -0.27 13.40 13.06
C PRO A 134 0.61 12.95 14.24
N TYR A 135 0.71 11.64 14.48
CA TYR A 135 1.38 11.06 15.63
C TYR A 135 2.79 10.60 15.27
N SER A 136 3.74 10.94 16.14
CA SER A 136 5.16 10.59 16.02
C SER A 136 5.56 9.36 16.83
N THR A 137 4.64 8.72 17.56
CA THR A 137 4.92 7.50 18.35
C THR A 137 3.87 6.42 18.10
N SER A 138 4.30 5.17 17.92
CA SER A 138 3.44 4.01 17.66
C SER A 138 2.61 3.53 18.87
N THR A 139 2.43 4.35 19.90
CA THR A 139 1.78 3.96 21.16
C THR A 139 0.25 4.00 21.12
N MET A 140 -0.36 4.41 20.02
CA MET A 140 -1.82 4.49 19.91
C MET A 140 -2.37 3.73 18.72
N SER A 141 -3.28 2.81 19.02
CA SER A 141 -4.14 2.12 18.06
C SER A 141 -4.93 3.16 17.25
N ILE A 142 -4.78 3.12 15.93
CA ILE A 142 -5.60 3.93 15.03
C ILE A 142 -6.98 3.28 14.97
N THR A 143 -7.98 3.89 15.61
CA THR A 143 -9.39 3.61 15.34
C THR A 143 -9.80 4.44 14.12
N ILE A 144 -10.03 3.78 12.98
CA ILE A 144 -10.53 4.40 11.73
C ILE A 144 -12.05 4.28 11.68
#